data_AF-A0ABC8IXA6-F1
#
_entry.id   AF-A0ABC8IXA6-F1
#
_cell.length_a   1.000
_cell.length_b   1.000
_cell.length_c   1.000
_cell.angle_alpha   90.00
_cell.angle_beta   90.00
_cell.angle_gamma   90.00
#
_symmetry.space_group_name_H-M   'P 1'
#
loop_
_entity.id
_entity.type
_entity.pdbx_description
1 polymer ?
#
loop_
_entity_poly.entity_id
_entity_poly.type
_entity_poly.pdbx_seq_one_letter_code
_entity_poly.pdbx_strand_id
1 'polypeptide(L)'
;MGKDYDVEQAECLMIVGLWCAHPDSNSRPCIKQAIQVLNFEAPLPNLPHKMPVATYHAVHADSSSTSSSSGVATATFSSAQLGR
;
A
#
# COMPACT_ATOMS: atom_id res chain seq x y z
N MET A 1 8.63 5.54 31.46
CA MET A 1 9.17 5.63 30.09
C MET A 1 8.57 6.87 29.44
N GLY A 2 9.17 8.04 29.65
CA GLY A 2 8.84 9.22 28.84
C GLY A 2 9.80 9.23 27.68
N LYS A 3 9.34 8.83 26.49
CA LYS A 3 10.10 9.03 25.26
C LYS A 3 9.55 10.30 24.64
N ASP A 4 10.35 11.35 24.68
CA ASP A 4 10.17 12.49 23.79
C ASP A 4 10.27 11.94 22.37
N TYR A 5 9.15 11.90 21.66
CA TYR A 5 9.12 11.56 20.25
C TYR A 5 9.21 12.85 19.45
N ASP A 6 9.91 12.79 18.33
CA ASP A 6 9.94 13.89 17.40
C ASP A 6 8.54 14.05 16.80
N VAL A 7 7.93 15.22 17.02
CA VAL A 7 6.57 15.53 16.59
C VAL A 7 6.47 15.46 15.07
N GLU A 8 7.50 15.88 14.34
CA GLU A 8 7.53 15.86 12.88
C GLU A 8 7.58 14.42 12.36
N GLN A 9 8.38 13.56 12.99
CA GLN A 9 8.42 12.13 12.66
C GLN A 9 7.09 11.44 12.96
N ALA A 10 6.46 11.76 14.10
CA ALA A 10 5.16 11.21 14.46
C ALA A 10 4.07 11.67 13.48
N GLU A 11 4.05 12.94 13.09
CA GLU A 11 3.12 13.47 12.10
C GLU A 11 3.30 12.81 10.74
N CYS A 12 4.54 12.72 10.24
CA CYS A 12 4.87 12.05 8.99
C CYS A 12 4.40 10.59 9.02
N LEU A 13 4.68 9.87 10.11
CA LEU A 13 4.25 8.49 10.30
C LEU A 13 2.72 8.35 10.27
N MET A 14 1.99 9.25 10.90
CA MET A 14 0.52 9.24 10.93
C MET A 14 -0.06 9.50 9.54
N ILE A 15 0.48 10.45 8.79
CA ILE A 15 0.06 10.76 7.43
C ILE A 15 0.33 9.57 6.50
N VAL A 16 1.56 9.01 6.53
CA VAL A 16 1.91 7.86 5.71
C VAL A 16 1.06 6.63 6.09
N GLY A 17 0.82 6.41 7.38
CA GLY A 17 -0.05 5.34 7.86
C GLY A 17 -1.48 5.45 7.33
N LEU A 18 -2.04 6.67 7.35
CA LEU A 18 -3.36 6.94 6.79
C LEU A 18 -3.40 6.70 5.28
N TRP A 19 -2.36 7.11 4.55
CA TRP A 19 -2.24 6.88 3.11
C TRP A 19 -2.16 5.38 2.77
N CYS A 20 -1.40 4.61 3.55
CA CYS A 20 -1.30 3.15 3.40
C CYS A 20 -2.62 2.43 3.70
N ALA A 21 -3.41 2.96 4.64
CA ALA A 21 -4.70 2.40 5.05
C ALA A 21 -5.87 2.78 4.13
N HIS A 22 -5.61 3.41 2.99
CA HIS A 22 -6.67 3.82 2.05
C HIS A 22 -7.52 2.60 1.62
N PRO A 23 -8.86 2.71 1.63
CA PRO A 23 -9.71 1.56 1.31
C PRO A 23 -9.50 1.03 -0.11
N ASP A 24 -9.48 1.92 -1.11
CA ASP A 24 -9.11 1.57 -2.48
C ASP A 24 -7.60 1.27 -2.57
N SER A 25 -7.27 0.08 -3.07
CA SER A 25 -5.90 -0.41 -3.21
C SER A 25 -5.08 0.37 -4.23
N ASN A 26 -5.71 0.96 -5.25
CA ASN A 26 -4.99 1.72 -6.28
C ASN A 26 -4.51 3.07 -5.77
N SER A 27 -5.14 3.57 -4.70
CA SER A 27 -4.80 4.84 -4.06
C SER A 27 -3.76 4.68 -2.94
N ARG A 28 -3.41 3.44 -2.55
CA ARG A 28 -2.34 3.16 -1.58
C ARG A 28 -0.97 3.38 -2.22
N PRO A 29 0.02 3.92 -1.50
CA PRO A 29 1.39 4.02 -2.02
C PRO A 29 2.04 2.64 -2.14
N CYS A 30 3.00 2.51 -3.04
CA CYS A 30 3.93 1.38 -2.96
C CYS A 30 4.87 1.57 -1.75
N ILE A 31 5.42 0.47 -1.22
CA ILE A 31 6.32 0.53 -0.05
C ILE A 31 7.53 1.45 -0.28
N LYS A 32 8.04 1.53 -1.51
CA LYS A 32 9.15 2.43 -1.87
C LYS A 32 8.77 3.90 -1.69
N GLN A 33 7.58 4.30 -2.15
CA GLN A 33 7.09 5.68 -1.98
C GLN A 33 6.89 6.02 -0.51
N ALA A 34 6.30 5.09 0.26
CA ALA A 34 6.10 5.29 1.69
C ALA A 34 7.44 5.52 2.43
N ILE A 35 8.47 4.71 2.13
CA ILE A 35 9.81 4.86 2.72
C ILE A 35 10.43 6.22 2.35
N GLN A 36 10.30 6.66 1.10
CA GLN A 36 10.85 7.96 0.68
C GLN A 36 10.22 9.12 1.46
N VAL A 37 8.91 9.08 1.70
CA VAL A 37 8.23 10.10 2.51
C VAL A 37 8.65 10.00 3.99
N LEU A 38 8.74 8.78 4.54
CA LEU A 38 9.18 8.55 5.92
C LEU A 38 10.63 9.01 6.18
N ASN A 39 11.49 8.96 5.17
CA ASN A 39 12.86 9.48 5.21
C ASN A 39 12.95 10.97 4.90
N PHE A 40 11.82 11.67 4.67
CA PHE A 40 11.77 13.07 4.26
C PHE A 40 12.47 13.34 2.91
N GLU A 41 12.60 12.33 2.06
CA GLU A 41 13.19 12.41 0.71
C GLU A 41 12.14 12.81 -0.35
N ALA A 42 10.85 12.77 0.01
CA ALA A 42 9.72 13.13 -0.84
C ALA A 42 8.68 13.95 -0.02
N PRO A 43 7.90 14.82 -0.67
CA PRO A 43 6.88 15.62 0.02
C PRO A 43 5.77 14.75 0.59
N LEU A 44 5.12 15.24 1.65
CA LEU A 44 3.94 14.59 2.25
C LEU A 44 2.80 14.49 1.22
N PRO A 45 2.04 13.38 1.22
CA PRO A 45 0.88 13.23 0.36
C PRO A 45 -0.24 14.18 0.79
N ASN A 46 -1.00 14.70 -0.19
CA ASN A 46 -2.23 15.43 0.09
C ASN A 46 -3.36 14.44 0.36
N LEU A 47 -3.74 14.28 1.62
CA LEU A 47 -4.81 13.38 2.03
C LEU A 47 -6.13 14.14 2.26
N PRO A 48 -7.28 13.51 1.96
CA PRO A 48 -8.56 14.09 2.32
C PRO A 48 -8.73 14.14 3.84
N HIS A 49 -9.38 15.19 4.35
CA HIS A 49 -9.68 15.36 5.78
C HIS A 49 -10.60 14.26 6.37
N LYS A 50 -11.30 13.52 5.51
CA LYS A 50 -12.15 12.40 5.89
C LYS A 50 -11.68 11.16 5.15
N MET A 51 -11.62 10.03 5.86
CA MET A 51 -11.38 8.74 5.22
C MET A 51 -12.47 8.46 4.19
N PRO A 52 -12.11 8.12 2.95
CA PRO A 52 -13.07 7.69 1.95
C PRO A 52 -13.83 6.45 2.42
N VAL A 53 -15.07 6.31 1.96
CA VAL A 53 -15.86 5.11 2.23
C VAL A 53 -15.26 3.95 1.45
N ALA A 54 -15.20 2.78 2.07
CA ALA A 54 -14.70 1.59 1.41
C ALA A 54 -15.66 1.16 0.29
N THR A 55 -15.23 1.37 -0.95
CA THR A 55 -15.94 0.88 -2.14
C THR A 55 -15.36 -0.48 -2.51
N TYR A 56 -16.07 -1.55 -2.12
CA TYR A 56 -15.75 -2.88 -2.58
C TYR A 56 -16.40 -3.09 -3.95
N HIS A 57 -15.60 -3.21 -5.00
CA HIS A 57 -16.11 -3.66 -6.28
C HIS A 57 -16.52 -5.12 -6.12
N ALA A 58 -17.83 -5.37 -6.01
CA ALA A 58 -18.36 -6.72 -6.14
C ALA A 58 -18.04 -7.18 -7.56
N VAL A 59 -17.18 -8.17 -7.67
CA VAL A 59 -16.99 -8.89 -8.94
C VAL A 59 -18.31 -9.62 -9.16
N HIS A 60 -19.18 -9.07 -10.00
CA HIS A 60 -20.32 -9.83 -10.49
C HIS A 60 -19.72 -10.97 -11.30
N ALA A 61 -19.92 -12.20 -10.83
CA ALA A 61 -19.63 -13.40 -11.60
C ALA A 61 -20.81 -13.63 -12.54
N ASP A 62 -20.96 -12.80 -13.57
CA ASP A 62 -21.83 -13.10 -14.69
C ASP A 62 -21.28 -14.36 -15.38
N SER A 63 -21.97 -15.45 -15.10
CA SER A 63 -21.71 -16.76 -15.66
C SER A 63 -22.12 -16.75 -17.14
N SER A 64 -21.23 -16.32 -18.02
CA SER A 64 -21.29 -16.65 -19.44
C SER A 64 -19.91 -17.06 -19.94
N SER A 65 -19.76 -18.37 -20.06
CA SER A 65 -18.61 -19.13 -20.50
C SER A 65 -18.03 -18.64 -21.83
N THR A 66 -16.72 -18.35 -21.90
CA THR A 66 -15.86 -18.88 -23.00
C THR A 66 -14.35 -18.74 -22.70
N SER A 67 -13.65 -19.87 -22.91
CA SER A 67 -12.19 -20.09 -22.91
C SER A 67 -11.40 -19.78 -21.62
N SER A 68 -11.38 -20.78 -20.75
CA SER A 68 -10.28 -21.06 -19.83
C SER A 68 -8.94 -21.15 -20.57
N SER A 69 -8.07 -20.16 -20.39
CA SER A 69 -6.63 -20.39 -20.34
C SER A 69 -6.24 -20.39 -18.87
N SER A 70 -5.85 -21.57 -18.37
CA SER A 70 -5.38 -21.77 -17.00
C SER A 70 -4.14 -20.89 -16.78
N GLY A 71 -4.35 -19.71 -16.23
CA GLY A 71 -3.28 -18.84 -15.77
C GLY A 71 -2.59 -19.54 -14.60
N VAL A 72 -1.45 -20.17 -14.89
CA VAL A 72 -0.60 -20.78 -13.87
C VAL A 72 -0.31 -19.69 -12.84
N ALA A 73 -0.56 -19.98 -11.57
CA ALA A 73 -0.12 -19.13 -10.50
C ALA A 73 1.42 -19.19 -10.45
N THR A 74 2.10 -18.29 -11.14
CA THR A 74 3.54 -18.13 -10.99
C THR A 74 3.79 -17.45 -9.65
N ALA A 75 4.02 -18.25 -8.62
CA ALA A 75 4.60 -17.76 -7.37
C ALA A 75 6.08 -17.44 -7.62
N THR A 76 6.43 -16.17 -7.81
CA THR A 76 7.83 -15.75 -7.78
C THR A 76 8.29 -15.73 -6.32
N PHE A 77 8.82 -16.85 -5.85
CA PHE A 77 9.64 -16.86 -4.65
C PHE A 77 10.98 -16.22 -4.99
N SER A 78 11.42 -15.23 -4.21
CA SER A 78 12.81 -14.79 -4.26
C SER A 78 13.40 -15.06 -2.88
N SER A 79 14.07 -16.21 -2.77
CA SER A 79 14.85 -16.59 -1.60
C SER A 79 16.22 -17.11 -2.07
N ALA A 80 17.19 -16.21 -1.97
CA ALA A 80 18.65 -16.35 -1.78
C ALA A 80 19.47 -17.41 -2.55
N GLN A 81 20.52 -16.93 -3.25
CA GLN A 81 21.90 -17.47 -3.20
C GLN A 81 22.83 -16.24 -3.23
N LEU A 82 23.61 -15.88 -2.21
CA LEU A 82 24.74 -16.55 -1.54
C LEU A 82 25.68 -17.30 -2.48
N GLY A 83 26.79 -16.64 -2.84
CA GLY A 83 28.10 -17.28 -3.02
C GLY A 83 28.57 -17.52 -4.45
N ARG A 84 29.40 -16.60 -4.94
CA ARG A 84 30.79 -16.90 -5.31
C ARG A 84 31.65 -15.64 -5.23
#